data_AF-A0A955Y8T1-F1
#
_entry.id   AF-A0A955Y8T1-F1
#
_cell.length_a   1.000
_cell.length_b   1.000
_cell.length_c   1.000
_cell.angle_alpha   90.00
_cell.angle_beta   90.00
_cell.angle_gamma   90.00
#
_symmetry.space_group_name_H-M   'P 1'
#
loop_
_entity.id
_entity.type
_entity.pdbx_description
1 polymer ?
#
loop_
_entity_poly.entity_id
_entity_poly.type
_entity_poly.pdbx_seq_one_letter_code
_entity_poly.pdbx_strand_id
1 'polypeptide(L)'
;FARRILEWYARPTRHPLPPVVSTFENRWGLWDMHGLVWEWVEDCNASLVSVDNREQSGADRVAFCGAGALGAADRDDYAAFMRVAFRSSLRATTTTRNLGFRCASEVP
;
A
#
# COMPACT_ATOMS: atom_id res chain seq x y z
N PHE A 1 0.08 -4.08 -15.94
CA PHE A 1 0.61 -3.44 -14.73
C PHE A 1 0.47 -4.35 -13.50
N ALA A 2 -0.74 -4.84 -13.17
CA ALA A 2 -1.01 -5.74 -12.04
C ALA A 2 -0.03 -6.93 -11.89
N ARG A 3 0.32 -7.62 -12.99
CA ARG A 3 1.31 -8.73 -12.96
C ARG A 3 2.63 -8.37 -12.27
N ARG A 4 3.15 -7.15 -12.48
CA ARG A 4 4.42 -6.70 -11.86
C ARG A 4 4.27 -6.55 -10.34
N ILE A 5 3.14 -6.01 -9.88
CA ILE A 5 2.85 -5.92 -8.44
C ILE A 5 2.76 -7.33 -7.83
N LEU A 6 2.05 -8.24 -8.50
CA LEU A 6 1.90 -9.61 -8.02
C LEU A 6 3.24 -10.35 -7.95
N GLU A 7 4.09 -10.18 -8.97
CA GLU A 7 5.46 -10.71 -8.97
C GLU A 7 6.31 -10.13 -7.83
N TRP A 8 6.09 -8.87 -7.46
CA TRP A 8 6.76 -8.24 -6.32
C TRP A 8 6.24 -8.81 -4.98
N TYR A 9 4.93 -8.95 -4.81
CA TYR A 9 4.33 -9.57 -3.61
C TYR A 9 4.75 -11.03 -3.42
N ALA A 10 4.91 -11.78 -4.50
CA ALA A 10 5.31 -13.17 -4.46
C ALA A 10 6.78 -13.39 -4.04
N ARG A 11 7.57 -12.32 -3.89
CA ARG A 11 8.98 -12.39 -3.53
C ARG A 11 9.21 -11.81 -2.15
N PRO A 12 10.03 -12.46 -1.29
CA PRO A 12 10.42 -11.86 -0.03
C PRO A 12 11.26 -10.59 -0.29
N THR A 13 11.14 -9.62 0.62
CA THR A 13 11.97 -8.41 0.61
C THR A 13 13.45 -8.79 0.61
N ARG A 14 14.21 -8.23 -0.32
CA ARG A 14 15.67 -8.39 -0.37
C ARG A 14 16.35 -7.48 0.64
N HIS A 15 17.37 -8.00 1.31
CA HIS A 15 18.25 -7.22 2.17
C HIS A 15 19.72 -7.47 1.79
N PRO A 16 20.50 -6.42 1.45
CA PRO A 16 20.11 -5.01 1.40
C PRO A 16 19.04 -4.72 0.33
N LEU A 17 18.29 -3.63 0.51
CA LEU A 17 17.34 -3.18 -0.51
C LEU A 17 18.12 -2.81 -1.78
N PRO A 18 17.56 -3.07 -2.98
CA PRO A 18 18.12 -2.52 -4.22
C PRO A 18 18.26 -0.99 -4.14
N PRO A 19 19.17 -0.38 -4.92
CA PRO A 19 19.23 1.08 -5.03
C PRO A 19 17.91 1.64 -5.59
N VAL A 20 17.64 2.92 -5.32
CA VAL A 20 16.57 3.65 -6.02
C VAL A 20 16.83 3.67 -7.53
N VAL A 21 15.79 3.86 -8.33
CA VAL A 21 15.86 3.82 -9.80
C VAL A 21 16.24 2.40 -10.29
N SER A 22 15.70 1.37 -9.63
CA SER A 22 16.03 -0.04 -9.95
C SER A 22 14.89 -0.82 -10.59
N THR A 23 13.67 -0.27 -10.60
CA THR A 23 12.51 -0.91 -11.21
C THR A 23 12.06 -0.16 -12.47
N PHE A 24 10.77 0.13 -12.61
CA PHE A 24 10.19 0.73 -13.81
C PHE A 24 9.92 2.22 -13.63
N GLU A 25 10.33 2.99 -14.64
CA GLU A 25 9.93 4.38 -14.82
C GLU A 25 8.55 4.47 -15.47
N ASN A 26 7.63 5.22 -14.85
CA ASN A 26 6.34 5.49 -15.45
C ASN A 26 6.39 6.70 -16.41
N ARG A 27 5.25 7.01 -17.05
CA ARG A 27 5.15 8.12 -18.03
C ARG A 27 5.48 9.50 -17.45
N TRP A 28 5.45 9.65 -16.12
CA TRP A 28 5.74 10.90 -15.42
C TRP A 28 7.20 10.98 -14.94
N GLY A 29 8.07 10.04 -15.33
CA GLY A 29 9.47 10.01 -14.90
C GLY A 29 9.66 9.53 -13.46
N LEU A 30 8.62 8.96 -12.84
CA LEU A 30 8.72 8.41 -11.48
C LEU A 30 9.13 6.95 -11.55
N TRP A 31 10.18 6.63 -10.81
CA TRP A 31 10.70 5.28 -10.63
C TRP A 31 10.09 4.63 -9.38
N ASP A 32 10.12 3.30 -9.32
CA ASP A 32 9.87 2.52 -8.11
C ASP A 32 8.47 2.62 -7.48
N MET A 33 7.51 3.25 -8.17
CA MET A 33 6.11 3.32 -7.74
C MET A 33 5.43 1.95 -7.57
N HIS A 34 6.00 0.91 -8.18
CA HIS A 34 5.40 -0.40 -8.32
C HIS A 34 6.41 -1.52 -8.06
N GLY A 35 7.12 -1.39 -6.95
CA GLY A 35 8.17 -2.29 -6.48
C GLY A 35 8.98 -1.63 -5.37
N LEU A 36 10.19 -2.12 -5.15
CA LEU A 36 11.16 -1.62 -4.16
C LEU A 36 10.69 -1.67 -2.70
N VAL A 37 9.81 -0.76 -2.28
CA VAL A 37 9.30 -0.62 -0.92
C VAL A 37 7.82 -0.19 -0.92
N TRP A 38 7.14 -0.46 0.17
CA TRP A 38 5.90 0.23 0.53
C TRP A 38 6.20 1.66 0.96
N GLU A 39 5.26 2.57 0.75
CA GLU A 39 5.44 3.99 1.06
C GLU A 39 4.30 4.51 1.93
N TRP A 40 4.66 5.22 3.00
CA TRP A 40 3.74 6.03 3.78
C TRP A 40 3.19 7.19 2.94
N VAL A 41 1.92 7.52 3.21
CA VAL A 41 1.25 8.71 2.71
C VAL A 41 0.58 9.41 3.89
N GLU A 42 0.33 10.71 3.74
CA GLU A 42 -0.23 11.55 4.80
C GLU A 42 -1.68 11.17 5.15
N ASP A 43 -2.48 10.78 4.16
CA ASP A 43 -3.90 10.48 4.40
C ASP A 43 -4.07 9.30 5.36
N CYS A 44 -4.88 9.48 6.40
CA CYS A 44 -5.42 8.37 7.18
C CYS A 44 -6.82 8.03 6.68
N ASN A 45 -7.07 6.73 6.48
CA ASN A 45 -8.33 6.20 6.00
C ASN A 45 -9.08 5.50 7.13
N ALA A 46 -10.40 5.67 7.18
CA ALA A 46 -11.28 4.83 7.97
C ALA A 46 -11.95 3.86 7.01
N SER A 47 -11.50 2.61 6.97
CA SER A 47 -12.20 1.59 6.19
C SER A 47 -13.46 1.17 6.92
N LEU A 48 -14.58 1.09 6.20
CA LEU A 48 -15.82 0.47 6.68
C LEU A 48 -15.77 -1.07 6.61
N VAL A 49 -14.61 -1.64 6.27
CA VAL A 49 -14.44 -3.10 6.21
C VAL A 49 -14.37 -3.62 7.65
N SER A 50 -15.41 -4.33 8.07
CA SER A 50 -15.41 -5.06 9.33
C SER A 50 -14.22 -6.02 9.36
N VAL A 51 -13.45 -5.98 10.44
CA VAL A 51 -12.34 -6.92 10.68
C VAL A 51 -12.87 -8.34 10.95
N ASP A 52 -14.16 -8.45 11.30
CA ASP A 52 -14.86 -9.72 11.49
C ASP A 52 -16.12 -9.80 10.62
N ASN A 53 -16.16 -10.78 9.71
CA ASN A 53 -17.33 -11.05 8.89
C ASN A 53 -18.53 -11.60 9.68
N ARG A 54 -18.34 -12.03 10.94
CA ARG A 54 -19.40 -12.53 11.82
C ARG A 54 -20.18 -11.42 12.51
N GLU A 55 -19.56 -10.26 12.69
CA GLU A 55 -20.21 -9.08 13.26
C GLU A 55 -20.72 -8.17 12.14
N GLN A 56 -21.79 -8.60 11.48
CA GLN A 56 -22.42 -7.83 10.40
C GLN A 56 -23.20 -6.61 10.91
N SER A 57 -23.29 -6.41 12.24
CA SER A 57 -24.10 -5.38 12.91
C SER A 57 -23.30 -4.25 13.58
N GLY A 58 -22.01 -4.09 13.27
CA GLY A 58 -21.21 -2.99 13.78
C GLY A 58 -20.01 -2.76 12.87
N ALA A 59 -20.09 -1.77 11.98
CA ALA A 59 -18.94 -1.37 11.19
C ALA A 59 -17.90 -0.71 12.14
N ASP A 60 -17.01 -1.51 12.69
CA ASP A 60 -15.86 -1.00 13.44
C ASP A 60 -15.01 -0.14 12.50
N ARG A 61 -15.05 1.17 12.75
CA ARG A 61 -14.24 2.16 12.02
C ARG A 61 -12.79 2.00 12.44
N VAL A 62 -12.07 1.09 11.81
CA VAL A 62 -10.63 1.02 11.98
C VAL A 62 -10.01 2.19 11.21
N ALA A 63 -9.62 3.23 11.95
CA ALA A 63 -8.80 4.30 11.45
C ALA A 63 -7.35 3.79 11.32
N PHE A 64 -6.84 3.71 10.09
CA PHE A 64 -5.45 3.38 9.80
C PHE A 64 -4.85 4.42 8.87
N CYS A 65 -3.55 4.62 8.94
CA CYS A 65 -2.88 5.60 8.10
C CYS A 65 -2.41 4.95 6.78
N GLY A 66 -2.68 5.61 5.66
CA GLY A 66 -2.53 5.13 4.30
C GLY A 66 -3.80 5.40 3.47
N ALA A 67 -3.66 6.04 2.30
CA ALA A 67 -4.74 6.48 1.39
C ALA A 67 -5.29 5.40 0.45
N GLY A 68 -6.62 5.29 0.30
CA GLY A 68 -7.26 4.61 -0.85
C GLY A 68 -7.76 3.18 -0.65
N ALA A 69 -8.69 2.92 0.29
CA ALA A 69 -9.48 1.67 0.27
C ALA A 69 -10.71 1.76 -0.65
N LEU A 70 -11.00 2.94 -1.22
CA LEU A 70 -12.18 3.20 -2.04
C LEU A 70 -12.21 2.50 -3.42
N GLY A 71 -11.21 1.67 -3.73
CA GLY A 71 -11.11 0.95 -5.02
C GLY A 71 -11.15 -0.58 -4.94
N ALA A 72 -11.22 -1.18 -3.75
CA ALA A 72 -11.21 -2.64 -3.59
C ALA A 72 -12.63 -3.27 -3.66
N ALA A 73 -13.50 -2.73 -4.52
CA ALA A 73 -14.82 -3.32 -4.76
C ALA A 73 -14.73 -4.55 -5.68
N ASP A 74 -13.72 -4.59 -6.54
CA ASP A 74 -13.45 -5.73 -7.41
C ASP A 74 -12.66 -6.81 -6.67
N ARG A 75 -13.27 -7.99 -6.53
CA ARG A 75 -12.66 -9.15 -5.87
C ARG A 75 -11.54 -9.76 -6.70
N ASP A 76 -11.53 -9.53 -8.02
CA ASP A 76 -10.54 -10.09 -8.93
C ASP A 76 -9.26 -9.25 -8.96
N ASP A 77 -9.28 -8.01 -8.42
CA ASP A 77 -8.07 -7.20 -8.22
C ASP A 77 -7.36 -7.58 -6.91
N TYR A 78 -6.71 -8.74 -6.92
CA TYR A 78 -5.89 -9.22 -5.80
C TYR A 78 -4.79 -8.22 -5.40
N ALA A 79 -4.29 -7.42 -6.34
CA ALA A 79 -3.29 -6.39 -6.03
C ALA A 79 -3.91 -5.24 -5.23
N ALA A 80 -5.15 -4.84 -5.49
CA ALA A 80 -5.90 -3.91 -4.64
C ALA A 80 -6.20 -4.51 -3.27
N PHE A 81 -6.65 -5.77 -3.23
CA PHE A 81 -6.93 -6.46 -1.97
C PHE A 81 -5.72 -6.50 -1.04
N MET A 82 -4.55 -6.92 -1.55
CA MET A 82 -3.31 -6.97 -0.76
C MET A 82 -2.87 -5.60 -0.26
N ARG A 83 -3.06 -4.53 -1.05
CA ARG A 83 -2.78 -3.16 -0.60
C ARG A 83 -3.66 -2.75 0.57
N VAL A 84 -4.96 -3.07 0.51
CA VAL A 84 -5.89 -2.76 1.60
C VAL A 84 -5.55 -3.56 2.85
N ALA A 85 -5.31 -4.86 2.71
CA ALA A 85 -4.96 -5.75 3.82
C ALA A 85 -3.65 -5.34 4.51
N PHE A 86 -2.60 -5.00 3.73
CA PHE A 86 -1.35 -4.51 4.29
C PHE A 86 -1.59 -3.21 5.07
N ARG A 87 -2.32 -2.25 4.50
CA ARG A 87 -2.59 -0.95 5.15
C ARG A 87 -3.46 -1.05 6.40
N SER A 88 -4.47 -1.92 6.42
CA SER A 88 -5.29 -2.14 7.63
C SER A 88 -4.49 -2.75 8.78
N SER A 89 -3.32 -3.34 8.51
CA SER A 89 -2.43 -3.86 9.55
C SER A 89 -1.47 -2.83 10.15
N LEU A 90 -1.36 -1.64 9.54
CA LEU A 90 -0.41 -0.61 9.96
C LEU A 90 -1.04 0.40 10.94
N ARG A 91 -0.26 0.81 11.93
CA ARG A 91 -0.51 1.99 12.78
C ARG A 91 0.49 3.09 12.40
N ALA A 92 0.20 4.34 12.76
CA ALA A 92 1.10 5.46 12.48
C ALA A 92 2.54 5.27 13.03
N THR A 93 2.70 4.46 14.09
CA THR A 93 3.99 4.13 14.69
C THR A 93 4.65 2.87 14.12
N THR A 94 4.01 2.19 13.16
CA THR A 94 4.52 0.95 12.59
C THR A 94 5.69 1.22 11.65
N THR A 95 6.74 0.41 11.77
CA THR A 95 7.85 0.39 10.81
C THR A 95 8.09 -1.05 10.36
N THR A 96 8.47 -1.22 9.10
CA THR A 96 8.93 -2.51 8.57
C THR A 96 10.20 -2.29 7.76
N ARG A 97 10.93 -3.37 7.47
CA ARG A 97 12.18 -3.28 6.72
C ARG A 97 12.00 -2.87 5.24
N ASN A 98 10.77 -2.86 4.74
CA ASN A 98 10.41 -2.48 3.37
C ASN A 98 9.31 -1.41 3.34
N LEU A 99 9.19 -0.60 4.39
CA LEU A 99 8.26 0.53 4.47
C LEU A 99 9.06 1.82 4.61
N GLY A 100 8.95 2.68 3.60
CA GLY A 100 9.60 3.98 3.50
C GLY A 100 8.59 5.08 3.21
N PHE A 101 9.05 6.14 2.54
CA PHE A 101 8.22 7.27 2.13
C PHE A 101 8.90 8.02 0.96
N ARG A 102 8.14 8.90 0.32
CA ARG A 102 8.65 9.90 -0.63
C ARG A 102 8.21 11.28 -0.20
N CYS A 103 9.05 12.28 -0.46
CA CYS A 103 8.68 13.66 -0.25
C CYS A 103 7.86 14.18 -1.44
N ALA A 104 6.87 15.01 -1.14
CA ALA A 104 6.16 15.81 -2.13
C ALA A 104 6.20 17.28 -1.65
N SER A 105 6.20 18.21 -2.60
CA SER A 105 6.12 19.64 -2.32
C SER A 105 5.24 20.31 -3.37
N GLU A 106 4.65 21.45 -3.00
CA GLU A 106 3.93 22.28 -3.95
C GLU A 106 4.89 22.83 -5.02
N VAL A 107 4.37 23.00 -6.23
CA VAL A 107 5.08 23.72 -7.29
C VAL A 107 4.96 25.22 -6.96
N PRO A 108 6.05 26.01 -7.10
CA PRO A 108 6.02 27.45 -6.84
C PRO A 108 4.96 28.21 -7.63
#